data_AF-A0A348WDT7-F1
#
_entry.id   AF-A0A348WDT7-F1
#
_cell.length_a   1.000
_cell.length_b   1.000
_cell.length_c   1.000
_cell.angle_alpha   90.00
_cell.angle_beta   90.00
_cell.angle_gamma   90.00
#
_symmetry.space_group_name_H-M   'P 1'
#
loop_
_entity.id
_entity.type
_entity.pdbx_description
1 polymer ?
#
loop_
_entity_poly.entity_id
_entity_poly.type
_entity_poly.pdbx_seq_one_letter_code
_entity_poly.pdbx_strand_id
1 'polypeptide(L)'
;TELILLQRTMVVVEGVARSLDPQINIWQVAKPVVENYIRDSLGPRAMATHLTKTAMVLSRFGPRLPQMVEAALMRHSMPPPPPPPRRRRRDLVFAGLAGAVGALGLAGLGWLLF
;
A
#
# COMPACT_ATOMS: atom_id res chain seq x y z
N THR A 1 -10.51 23.13 -5.33
CA THR A 1 -10.72 24.38 -4.57
C THR A 1 -9.66 24.59 -3.51
N GLU A 2 -9.22 23.55 -2.79
CA GLU A 2 -8.13 23.65 -1.78
C GLU A 2 -6.81 24.28 -2.30
N LEU A 3 -6.40 23.96 -3.53
CA LEU A 3 -5.16 24.47 -4.11
C LEU A 3 -5.16 26.01 -4.28
N ILE A 4 -6.31 26.60 -4.58
CA ILE A 4 -6.43 28.04 -4.83
C ILE A 4 -6.38 28.84 -3.53
N LEU A 5 -6.82 28.23 -2.42
CA LEU A 5 -6.77 28.84 -1.09
C LEU A 5 -5.32 28.84 -0.57
N LEU A 6 -4.58 27.76 -0.81
CA LEU A 6 -3.18 27.61 -0.40
C LEU A 6 -2.24 28.52 -1.21
N GLN A 7 -2.50 28.71 -2.50
CA GLN A 7 -1.75 29.69 -3.32
C GLN A 7 -1.97 31.12 -2.83
N ARG A 8 -3.20 31.48 -2.43
CA ARG A 8 -3.50 32.82 -1.90
C ARG A 8 -2.76 33.10 -0.60
N THR A 9 -2.70 32.15 0.34
CA THR A 9 -2.00 32.35 1.61
C THR A 9 -0.48 32.46 1.41
N MET A 10 0.11 31.68 0.49
CA MET A 10 1.54 31.75 0.19
C MET A 10 1.95 33.11 -0.38
N VAL A 11 1.19 33.63 -1.37
CA VAL A 11 1.48 34.93 -2.00
C VAL A 11 1.33 36.08 -1.01
N VAL A 12 0.35 36.01 -0.10
CA VAL A 12 0.19 37.01 0.97
C VAL A 12 1.38 37.00 1.92
N VAL A 13 1.85 35.83 2.35
CA VAL A 13 3.03 35.71 3.21
C VAL A 13 4.30 36.25 2.53
N GLU A 14 4.49 35.97 1.24
CA GLU A 14 5.60 36.52 0.45
C GLU A 14 5.54 38.05 0.35
N GLY A 15 4.34 38.61 0.13
CA GLY A 15 4.12 40.05 0.05
C GLY A 15 4.41 40.78 1.37
N VAL A 16 3.98 40.21 2.50
CA VAL A 16 4.23 40.79 3.83
C VAL A 16 5.73 40.76 4.17
N ALA A 17 6.41 39.65 3.89
CA ALA A 17 7.85 39.53 4.13
C ALA A 17 8.67 40.59 3.34
N ARG A 18 8.35 40.78 2.05
CA ARG A 18 9.02 41.82 1.23
C ARG A 18 8.66 43.25 1.63
N SER A 19 7.48 43.49 2.20
CA SER A 19 7.10 44.84 2.67
C SER A 19 7.82 45.26 3.96
N LEU A 20 8.25 44.30 4.78
CA LEU A 20 8.96 44.56 6.03
C LEU A 20 10.44 44.86 5.80
N ASP A 21 11.10 44.10 4.93
CA ASP A 21 12.48 44.35 4.53
C ASP A 21 12.67 43.90 3.07
N PRO A 22 12.80 44.85 2.12
CA PRO A 22 12.98 44.56 0.71
C PRO A 22 14.29 43.85 0.36
N GLN A 23 15.26 43.81 1.27
CA GLN A 23 16.58 43.20 1.07
C GLN A 23 16.78 41.96 1.94
N ILE A 24 15.74 41.49 2.63
CA ILE A 24 15.82 40.33 3.52
C ILE A 24 16.22 39.07 2.75
N ASN A 25 17.31 38.43 3.19
CA ASN A 25 17.72 37.14 2.67
C ASN A 25 17.03 36.02 3.45
N ILE A 26 15.92 35.49 2.91
CA ILE A 26 15.10 34.44 3.53
C ILE A 26 15.95 33.21 3.92
N TRP A 27 16.99 32.86 3.14
CA TRP A 27 17.86 31.73 3.45
C TRP A 27 18.69 31.95 4.71
N GLN A 28 19.21 33.16 4.93
CA GLN A 28 19.96 33.48 6.16
C GLN A 28 19.05 33.45 7.39
N VAL A 29 17.82 33.96 7.27
CA VAL A 29 16.85 33.99 8.38
C VAL A 29 16.34 32.59 8.72
N ALA A 30 16.10 31.75 7.71
CA ALA A 30 15.61 30.38 7.90
C ALA A 30 16.69 29.40 8.41
N LYS A 31 17.98 29.68 8.16
CA LYS A 31 19.11 28.81 8.52
C LYS A 31 19.09 28.31 9.97
N PRO A 32 19.03 29.16 11.02
CA PRO A 32 19.07 28.67 12.41
C PRO A 32 17.88 27.79 12.76
N VAL A 33 16.69 28.07 12.21
CA VAL A 33 15.49 27.28 12.45
C VAL A 33 15.65 25.88 11.85
N VAL A 34 16.10 25.80 10.59
CA VAL A 34 16.34 24.53 9.90
C VAL A 34 17.48 23.76 10.56
N GLU A 35 18.57 24.43 10.93
CA GLU A 35 19.71 23.80 11.60
C GLU A 35 19.32 23.18 12.94
N ASN A 36 18.53 23.89 13.75
CA ASN A 36 18.01 23.36 15.00
C ASN A 36 17.06 22.18 14.76
N TYR A 37 16.13 22.29 13.81
CA TYR A 37 15.22 21.20 13.47
C TYR A 37 15.96 19.94 13.01
N ILE A 38 16.97 20.08 12.14
CA ILE A 38 17.80 18.96 11.70
C ILE A 38 18.59 18.38 12.87
N ARG A 39 19.19 19.22 13.72
CA ARG A 39 19.92 18.76 14.91
C ARG A 39 19.02 17.99 15.88
N ASP A 40 17.78 18.42 16.04
CA ASP A 40 16.83 17.81 16.98
C ASP A 40 16.17 16.55 16.40
N SER A 41 15.80 16.57 15.10
CA SER A 41 15.06 15.49 14.44
C SER A 41 15.95 14.43 13.80
N LEU A 42 17.11 14.84 13.29
CA LEU A 42 18.05 14.02 12.51
C LEU A 42 19.45 13.97 13.13
N GLY A 43 19.67 14.64 14.27
CA GLY A 43 20.98 14.66 14.90
C GLY A 43 21.40 13.31 15.49
N PRO A 44 22.65 13.21 15.97
CA PRO A 44 23.23 11.94 16.46
C PRO A 44 22.41 11.30 17.58
N ARG A 45 21.84 12.13 18.47
CA ARG A 45 21.01 11.67 19.59
C ARG A 45 19.67 11.07 19.13
N ALA A 46 19.01 11.72 18.17
CA ALA A 46 17.79 11.20 17.57
C ALA A 46 18.09 9.88 16.85
N MET A 47 19.16 9.84 16.04
CA MET A 47 19.60 8.62 15.36
C MET A 47 19.90 7.48 16.33
N ALA A 48 20.66 7.72 17.41
CA ALA A 48 20.95 6.71 18.44
C ALA A 48 19.66 6.19 19.10
N THR A 49 18.70 7.06 19.38
CA THR A 49 17.40 6.68 19.93
C THR A 49 16.59 5.82 18.95
N HIS A 50 16.59 6.16 17.67
CA HIS A 50 15.93 5.38 16.63
C HIS A 50 16.59 4.01 16.43
N LEU A 51 17.93 3.95 16.42
CA LEU A 51 18.69 2.71 16.31
C LEU A 51 18.44 1.80 17.51
N THR A 52 18.50 2.32 18.73
CA THR A 52 18.24 1.54 19.95
C THR A 52 16.81 1.01 19.99
N LYS A 53 15.81 1.84 19.63
CA LYS A 53 14.42 1.40 19.54
C LYS A 53 14.22 0.32 18.48
N THR A 54 14.84 0.49 17.31
CA THR A 54 14.81 -0.51 16.23
C THR A 54 15.49 -1.80 16.67
N ALA A 55 16.67 -1.71 17.27
CA ALA A 55 17.42 -2.86 17.77
C ALA A 55 16.67 -3.61 18.87
N MET A 56 15.95 -2.91 19.75
CA MET A 56 15.13 -3.54 20.80
C MET A 56 13.91 -4.27 20.21
N VAL A 57 13.26 -3.69 19.20
CA VAL A 57 12.18 -4.36 18.48
C VAL A 57 12.74 -5.59 17.76
N LEU A 58 13.84 -5.41 17.03
CA LEU A 58 14.46 -6.47 16.26
C LEU A 58 15.04 -7.57 17.16
N SER A 59 15.53 -7.28 18.36
CA SER A 59 16.00 -8.30 19.31
C SER A 59 14.83 -9.12 19.88
N ARG A 60 13.68 -8.48 20.11
CA ARG A 60 12.46 -9.16 20.56
C ARG A 60 11.89 -10.11 19.49
N PHE A 61 11.99 -9.75 18.22
CA PHE A 61 11.54 -10.60 17.10
C PHE A 61 12.66 -11.46 16.49
N GLY A 62 13.91 -11.14 16.79
CA GLY A 62 15.13 -11.67 16.18
C GLY A 62 15.21 -13.19 16.14
N PRO A 63 14.92 -13.91 17.25
CA PRO A 63 14.93 -15.37 17.25
C PRO A 63 13.91 -16.00 16.29
N ARG A 64 12.84 -15.29 15.94
CA ARG A 64 11.76 -15.78 15.08
C ARG A 64 11.90 -15.33 13.62
N LEU A 65 12.70 -14.30 13.34
CA LEU A 65 12.93 -13.82 11.97
C LEU A 65 13.48 -14.89 11.01
N PRO A 66 14.47 -15.73 11.39
CA PRO A 66 14.99 -16.77 10.50
C PRO A 66 13.89 -17.75 10.05
N GLN A 67 13.04 -18.17 10.98
CA GLN A 67 11.92 -19.08 10.72
C GLN A 67 10.88 -18.46 9.78
N MET A 68 10.61 -17.15 9.92
CA MET A 68 9.68 -16.44 9.03
C MET A 68 10.26 -16.27 7.62
N VAL A 69 11.56 -15.96 7.50
CA VAL A 69 12.26 -15.86 6.21
C VAL A 69 12.30 -17.23 5.54
N GLU A 70 12.65 -18.29 6.28
CA GLU A 70 12.68 -19.67 5.76
C GLU A 70 11.29 -20.10 5.27
N ALA A 71 10.24 -19.86 6.05
CA ALA A 71 8.87 -20.16 5.64
C ALA A 71 8.44 -19.36 4.40
N ALA A 72 8.85 -18.10 4.28
CA ALA A 72 8.55 -17.26 3.11
C ALA A 72 9.31 -17.71 1.85
N LEU A 73 10.59 -18.10 2.02
CA LEU A 73 11.42 -18.66 0.96
C LEU A 73 10.86 -19.99 0.48
N MET A 74 10.54 -20.92 1.39
CA MET A 74 9.95 -22.21 1.05
C MET A 74 8.64 -22.06 0.26
N ARG A 75 7.78 -21.09 0.62
CA ARG A 75 6.56 -20.80 -0.13
C ARG A 75 6.81 -20.28 -1.55
N HIS A 76 7.90 -19.55 -1.77
CA HIS A 76 8.27 -19.06 -3.12
C HIS A 76 9.05 -20.11 -3.91
N SER A 77 9.81 -20.99 -3.25
CA SER A 77 10.62 -22.03 -3.88
C SER A 77 9.84 -23.30 -4.19
N MET A 78 8.70 -23.54 -3.55
CA MET A 78 7.81 -24.64 -3.93
C MET A 78 7.07 -24.28 -5.22
N PRO A 79 7.28 -25.02 -6.34
CA PRO A 79 6.42 -24.88 -7.51
C PRO A 79 4.97 -25.13 -7.10
N PRO A 80 3.99 -24.41 -7.68
CA PRO A 80 2.59 -24.57 -7.32
C PRO A 80 2.22 -26.06 -7.39
N PRO A 81 1.56 -26.62 -6.35
CA PRO A 81 1.20 -28.03 -6.34
C PRO A 81 0.41 -28.33 -7.63
N PRO A 82 0.71 -29.45 -8.33
CA PRO A 82 0.05 -29.78 -9.57
C PRO A 82 -1.47 -29.72 -9.36
N PRO A 83 -2.23 -29.13 -10.30
CA PRO A 83 -3.66 -28.96 -10.13
C PRO A 83 -4.29 -30.32 -9.78
N PRO A 84 -5.18 -30.38 -8.78
CA PRO A 84 -5.80 -31.65 -8.39
C PRO A 84 -6.44 -32.30 -9.63
N PRO A 85 -6.35 -33.62 -9.79
CA PRO A 85 -6.88 -34.30 -10.97
C PRO A 85 -8.36 -33.94 -11.12
N ARG A 86 -8.68 -33.16 -12.16
CA ARG A 86 -10.05 -32.75 -12.49
C ARG A 86 -10.89 -34.02 -12.57
N ARG A 87 -11.86 -34.16 -11.66
CA ARG A 87 -12.77 -35.31 -11.60
C ARG A 87 -13.76 -35.20 -12.75
N ARG A 88 -13.26 -35.49 -13.96
CA ARG A 88 -13.89 -35.34 -15.28
C ARG A 88 -15.32 -35.87 -15.35
N ARG A 89 -15.64 -36.91 -14.58
CA ARG A 89 -17.01 -37.45 -14.49
C ARG A 89 -18.02 -36.52 -13.83
N ARG A 90 -17.66 -35.73 -12.79
CA ARG A 90 -18.62 -34.78 -12.17
C ARG A 90 -18.91 -33.62 -13.12
N ASP A 91 -17.87 -33.08 -13.76
CA ASP A 91 -18.03 -31.96 -14.69
C ASP A 91 -18.89 -32.33 -15.90
N LEU A 92 -18.74 -33.57 -16.42
CA LEU A 92 -19.60 -34.09 -17.49
C LEU A 92 -21.06 -34.30 -17.05
N VAL A 93 -21.28 -34.76 -15.82
CA VAL A 93 -22.63 -34.92 -15.26
C VAL A 93 -23.31 -33.56 -15.09
N PHE A 94 -22.60 -32.55 -14.57
CA PHE A 94 -23.14 -31.20 -14.43
C PHE A 94 -23.40 -30.53 -15.79
N ALA A 95 -22.51 -30.69 -16.76
CA ALA A 95 -22.71 -30.18 -18.11
C ALA A 95 -23.92 -30.85 -18.81
N GLY A 96 -24.07 -32.17 -18.66
CA GLY A 96 -25.23 -32.89 -19.18
C GLY A 96 -26.54 -32.46 -18.54
N LEU A 97 -26.55 -32.23 -17.23
CA LEU A 97 -27.74 -31.80 -16.49
C LEU A 97 -28.16 -30.36 -16.86
N ALA A 98 -27.19 -29.45 -17.02
CA ALA A 98 -27.45 -28.09 -17.49
C ALA A 98 -28.01 -28.06 -18.93
N GLY A 99 -27.47 -28.91 -19.83
CA GLY A 99 -27.98 -29.06 -21.18
C GLY A 99 -29.42 -29.58 -21.23
N ALA A 100 -29.76 -30.55 -20.37
CA ALA A 100 -31.11 -31.11 -20.29
C ALA A 100 -32.14 -30.08 -19.77
N VAL A 101 -31.78 -29.27 -18.77
CA VAL A 101 -32.65 -28.20 -18.25
C VAL A 101 -32.90 -27.12 -19.31
N GLY A 102 -31.86 -26.74 -20.07
CA GLY A 102 -32.01 -25.78 -21.17
C GLY A 102 -32.93 -26.28 -22.28
N ALA A 103 -32.80 -27.57 -22.66
CA ALA A 103 -33.65 -28.19 -23.68
C ALA A 103 -35.12 -28.29 -23.24
N LEU A 104 -35.37 -28.64 -21.97
CA LEU A 104 -36.73 -28.67 -21.40
C LEU A 104 -37.36 -27.27 -21.33
N GLY A 105 -36.58 -26.25 -20.99
CA GLY A 105 -37.03 -24.86 -20.98
C GLY A 105 -37.46 -24.38 -22.37
N LEU A 106 -36.69 -24.69 -23.42
CA LEU A 106 -37.01 -24.33 -24.80
C LEU A 106 -38.23 -25.08 -25.34
N ALA A 107 -38.37 -26.37 -25.02
CA ALA A 107 -39.54 -27.17 -25.41
C ALA A 107 -40.82 -26.69 -24.71
N GLY A 108 -40.74 -26.34 -23.42
CA GLY A 108 -41.87 -25.80 -22.66
C GLY A 108 -42.34 -24.43 -23.16
N LEU A 109 -41.40 -23.58 -23.61
CA LEU A 109 -41.73 -22.27 -24.19
C LEU A 109 -42.39 -22.41 -25.57
N GLY A 110 -41.99 -23.41 -26.35
CA GLY A 110 -42.64 -23.73 -27.63
C GLY A 110 -44.06 -24.26 -27.47
N TRP A 111 -44.34 -25.03 -26.41
CA TRP A 111 -45.67 -25.57 -26.11
C TRP A 111 -46.66 -24.50 -25.61
N LEU A 112 -46.18 -23.37 -25.10
CA LEU A 112 -47.00 -22.26 -24.61
C LEU A 112 -47.36 -21.23 -25.69
N LEU A 113 -46.73 -21.31 -26.87
CA LEU A 113 -46.91 -20.38 -27.99
C LEU A 113 -47.72 -20.97 -29.16
N PHE A 114 -48.28 -22.17 -29.02
CA PHE A 114 -49.15 -22.83 -30.00
C PHE A 114 -50.39 -23.41 -29.32
#